data_AF-A0A1T4W9A0-F1
#
_entry.id   AF-A0A1T4W9A0-F1
#
_cell.length_a   1.000
_cell.length_b   1.000
_cell.length_c   1.000
_cell.angle_alpha   90.00
_cell.angle_beta   90.00
_cell.angle_gamma   90.00
#
_symmetry.space_group_name_H-M   'P 1'
#
loop_
_entity.id
_entity.type
_entity.pdbx_description
1 polymer ?
#
loop_
_entity_poly.entity_id
_entity_poly.type
_entity_poly.pdbx_seq_one_letter_code
_entity_poly.pdbx_strand_id
1 'polypeptide(L)'
;MLELTPNNIYPLTLISSASLALVLTLVIAFKWKIPNPSFALVRSLSSFAMVWLLWGRISGSVNFNQGTGETKIGLFDYLIVQHTRHAEQTWLAQAALDTNSLLLTLLTTGLIIFSINWILSRLAAISDRRL
;
A
#
# COMPACT_ATOMS: atom_id res chain seq x y z
N MET A 1 13.68 -13.33 -17.67
CA MET A 1 12.71 -13.35 -16.55
C MET A 1 13.34 -12.60 -15.40
N LEU A 2 12.61 -11.71 -14.71
CA LEU A 2 13.14 -11.03 -13.52
C LEU A 2 13.18 -12.06 -12.39
N GLU A 3 14.37 -12.42 -11.89
CA GLU A 3 14.46 -13.30 -10.72
C GLU A 3 13.94 -12.55 -9.48
N LEU A 4 12.92 -13.15 -8.84
CA LEU A 4 12.33 -12.68 -7.58
C LEU A 4 13.26 -13.02 -6.42
N THR A 5 14.38 -12.32 -6.38
CA THR A 5 15.32 -12.37 -5.26
C THR A 5 14.78 -11.52 -4.10
N PRO A 6 15.20 -11.82 -2.85
CA PRO A 6 14.85 -11.00 -1.69
C PRO A 6 15.20 -9.51 -1.86
N ASN A 7 16.27 -9.21 -2.60
CA ASN A 7 16.68 -7.82 -2.90
C ASN A 7 15.78 -7.12 -3.92
N ASN A 8 15.26 -7.83 -4.92
CA ASN A 8 14.47 -7.23 -6.00
C ASN A 8 12.99 -7.07 -5.63
N ILE A 9 12.50 -7.88 -4.70
CA ILE A 9 11.10 -7.79 -4.25
C ILE A 9 10.83 -6.47 -3.57
N TYR A 10 11.71 -6.01 -2.69
CA TYR A 10 11.52 -4.77 -1.94
C TYR A 10 11.19 -3.54 -2.83
N PRO A 11 12.04 -3.17 -3.82
CA PRO A 11 11.72 -2.05 -4.71
C PRO A 11 10.50 -2.31 -5.59
N LEU A 12 10.27 -3.56 -6.02
CA LEU A 12 9.11 -3.92 -6.85
C LEU A 12 7.78 -3.77 -6.09
N THR A 13 7.73 -4.19 -4.82
CA THR A 13 6.56 -4.00 -3.95
C THR A 13 6.35 -2.54 -3.58
N LEU A 14 7.42 -1.75 -3.37
CA LEU A 14 7.29 -0.31 -3.12
C LEU A 14 6.73 0.44 -4.33
N ILE A 15 7.24 0.15 -5.53
CA ILE A 15 6.79 0.81 -6.76
C ILE A 15 5.34 0.41 -7.09
N SER A 16 5.00 -0.88 -6.94
CA SER A 16 3.64 -1.36 -7.21
C SER A 16 2.61 -0.87 -6.19
N SER A 17 2.96 -0.82 -4.90
CA SER A 17 2.08 -0.24 -3.88
C SER A 17 1.90 1.27 -4.06
N ALA A 18 2.97 1.99 -4.41
CA ALA A 18 2.90 3.43 -4.69
C ALA A 18 2.07 3.72 -5.93
N SER A 19 2.19 2.93 -7.00
CA SER A 19 1.39 3.12 -8.22
C SER A 19 -0.09 2.83 -7.96
N LEU A 20 -0.41 1.78 -7.19
CA LEU A 20 -1.78 1.49 -6.75
C LEU A 20 -2.35 2.63 -5.90
N ALA A 21 -1.58 3.14 -4.94
CA ALA A 21 -1.98 4.28 -4.11
C ALA A 21 -2.26 5.53 -4.95
N LEU A 22 -1.42 5.78 -5.96
CA LEU A 22 -1.58 6.92 -6.87
C LEU A 22 -2.84 6.79 -7.72
N VAL A 23 -3.10 5.61 -8.31
CA VAL A 23 -4.31 5.35 -9.10
C VAL A 23 -5.57 5.55 -8.26
N LEU A 24 -5.62 4.96 -7.06
CA LEU A 24 -6.77 5.12 -6.16
C LEU A 24 -6.98 6.58 -5.77
N THR A 25 -5.90 7.28 -5.43
CA THR A 25 -5.96 8.71 -5.07
C THR A 25 -6.48 9.55 -6.23
N LEU A 26 -6.04 9.29 -7.46
CA LEU A 26 -6.54 10.00 -8.65
C LEU A 26 -8.02 9.77 -8.88
N VAL A 27 -8.50 8.52 -8.79
CA VAL A 27 -9.93 8.19 -8.96
C VAL A 27 -10.79 8.94 -7.94
N ILE A 28 -10.34 8.98 -6.68
CA ILE A 28 -11.01 9.71 -5.60
C ILE A 28 -10.95 11.22 -5.82
N ALA A 29 -9.83 11.71 -6.37
CA ALA A 29 -9.63 13.12 -6.69
C ALA A 29 -10.62 13.63 -7.73
N PHE A 30 -10.80 12.87 -8.82
CA PHE A 30 -11.70 13.22 -9.91
C PHE A 30 -13.18 13.13 -9.51
N LYS A 31 -13.56 12.12 -8.73
CA LYS A 31 -14.97 11.88 -8.39
C LYS A 31 -15.52 12.83 -7.33
N TRP A 32 -14.69 13.29 -6.38
CA TRP A 32 -15.12 14.14 -5.27
C TRP A 32 -14.34 15.46 -5.33
N LYS A 33 -14.92 16.48 -5.95
CA LYS A 33 -14.30 17.82 -6.02
C LYS A 33 -14.51 18.58 -4.71
N ILE A 34 -13.41 19.03 -4.12
CA ILE A 34 -13.42 20.05 -3.05
C ILE A 34 -13.13 21.40 -3.72
N PRO A 35 -13.98 22.43 -3.54
CA PRO A 35 -13.79 23.74 -4.16
C PRO A 35 -12.48 24.41 -3.74
N ASN A 36 -12.11 24.25 -2.47
CA ASN A 36 -10.93 24.86 -1.89
C ASN A 36 -9.64 24.07 -2.27
N PRO A 37 -8.69 24.69 -2.99
CA PRO A 37 -7.52 23.99 -3.55
C PRO A 37 -6.56 23.45 -2.47
N SER A 38 -6.41 24.15 -1.35
CA SER A 38 -5.55 23.71 -0.25
C SER A 38 -6.09 22.42 0.39
N PHE A 39 -7.40 22.34 0.62
CA PHE A 39 -8.03 21.12 1.16
C PHE A 39 -8.04 19.97 0.16
N ALA A 40 -8.16 20.27 -1.14
CA ALA A 40 -8.05 19.26 -2.19
C ALA A 40 -6.66 18.60 -2.20
N LEU A 41 -5.59 19.39 -2.03
CA LEU A 41 -4.20 18.91 -1.96
C LEU A 41 -3.94 18.11 -0.68
N VAL A 42 -4.37 18.60 0.48
CA VAL A 42 -4.21 17.87 1.75
C VAL A 42 -4.92 16.51 1.66
N ARG A 43 -6.09 16.46 1.04
CA ARG A 43 -6.83 15.22 0.84
C ARG A 43 -6.11 14.23 -0.06
N SER A 44 -5.57 14.68 -1.20
CA SER A 44 -4.88 13.79 -2.13
C SER A 44 -3.61 13.23 -1.48
N LEU A 45 -2.81 14.06 -0.82
CA LEU A 45 -1.62 13.62 -0.09
C LEU A 45 -1.97 12.66 1.05
N SER A 46 -3.00 12.96 1.85
CA SER A 46 -3.41 12.10 2.97
C SER A 46 -3.94 10.76 2.50
N SER A 47 -4.75 10.76 1.42
CA SER A 47 -5.28 9.53 0.82
C SER A 47 -4.16 8.68 0.23
N PHE A 48 -3.23 9.32 -0.48
CA PHE A 48 -2.06 8.63 -1.04
C PHE A 48 -1.20 8.01 0.07
N ALA A 49 -0.80 8.79 1.06
CA ALA A 49 0.06 8.32 2.14
C ALA A 49 -0.58 7.16 2.90
N MET A 50 -1.87 7.24 3.22
CA MET A 50 -2.56 6.19 3.95
C MET A 50 -2.68 4.90 3.13
N VAL A 51 -3.07 4.98 1.85
CA VAL A 51 -3.14 3.80 0.99
C VAL A 51 -1.74 3.21 0.80
N TRP A 52 -0.73 4.04 0.58
CA TRP A 52 0.63 3.56 0.42
C TRP A 52 1.16 2.87 1.68
N LEU A 53 0.89 3.41 2.87
CA LEU A 53 1.29 2.77 4.14
C LEU A 53 0.56 1.45 4.41
N LEU A 54 -0.73 1.36 4.04
CA LEU A 54 -1.54 0.16 4.22
C LEU A 54 -1.05 -1.00 3.34
N TRP A 55 -0.68 -0.69 2.10
CA TRP A 55 -0.36 -1.69 1.09
C TRP A 55 1.15 -1.93 0.92
N GLY A 56 1.97 -0.93 1.24
CA GLY A 56 3.41 -0.88 0.97
C GLY A 56 4.31 -1.18 2.17
N ARG A 57 3.75 -1.52 3.35
CA ARG A 57 4.56 -2.01 4.47
C ARG A 57 5.19 -3.35 4.07
N ILE A 58 6.51 -3.46 4.24
CA ILE A 58 7.24 -4.69 3.98
C ILE A 58 8.00 -5.04 5.25
N SER A 59 7.91 -6.30 5.67
CA SER A 59 8.72 -6.85 6.75
C SER A 59 9.21 -8.22 6.36
N GLY A 60 10.34 -8.69 6.89
CA GLY A 60 10.86 -9.97 6.48
C GLY A 60 12.22 -10.26 7.07
N SER A 61 12.63 -11.52 7.00
CA SER A 61 13.97 -11.94 7.38
C SER A 61 14.52 -12.91 6.35
N VAL A 62 15.83 -12.82 6.13
CA VAL A 62 16.56 -13.72 5.23
C VAL A 62 17.59 -14.47 6.06
N ASN A 63 17.50 -15.79 6.07
CA ASN A 63 18.49 -16.66 6.68
C ASN A 63 19.46 -17.16 5.63
N PHE A 64 20.53 -16.40 5.41
CA PHE A 64 21.56 -16.71 4.42
C PHE A 64 22.24 -18.07 4.66
N ASN A 65 22.32 -18.53 5.91
CA ASN A 65 22.95 -19.82 6.26
C ASN A 65 22.11 -21.02 5.84
N GLN A 66 20.79 -20.87 5.76
CA GLN A 66 19.86 -21.94 5.38
C GLN A 66 19.34 -21.79 3.94
N GLY A 67 19.70 -20.69 3.24
CA GLY A 67 19.20 -20.41 1.90
C GLY A 67 17.69 -20.16 1.87
N THR A 68 17.10 -19.74 2.98
CA THR A 68 15.66 -19.48 3.11
C THR A 68 15.40 -18.03 3.50
N GLY A 69 14.28 -17.47 3.07
CA GLY A 69 13.85 -16.14 3.48
C GLY A 69 12.34 -15.99 3.39
N GLU A 70 11.80 -15.04 4.13
CA GLU A 70 10.38 -14.72 4.13
C GLU A 70 10.21 -13.21 4.04
N THR A 71 9.39 -12.76 3.08
CA THR A 71 9.01 -11.37 2.89
C THR A 71 7.50 -11.25 3.04
N LYS A 72 7.04 -10.50 4.03
CA LYS A 72 5.64 -10.20 4.32
C LYS A 72 5.31 -8.80 3.85
N ILE A 73 4.18 -8.65 3.17
CA ILE A 73 3.74 -7.43 2.51
C ILE A 73 2.35 -7.05 3.03
N GLY A 74 2.18 -5.77 3.35
CA GLY A 74 0.97 -5.18 3.88
C GLY A 74 1.07 -4.78 5.35
N LEU A 75 0.22 -3.84 5.77
CA LEU A 75 0.05 -3.52 7.19
C LEU A 75 -0.52 -4.73 7.95
N PHE A 76 -1.49 -5.39 7.32
CA PHE A 76 -1.93 -6.74 7.61
C PHE A 76 -1.26 -7.63 6.57
N ASP A 77 -0.50 -8.64 7.01
CA ASP A 77 0.35 -9.47 6.14
C ASP A 77 -0.51 -10.30 5.17
N TYR A 78 -1.02 -9.66 4.11
CA TYR A 78 -1.93 -10.27 3.14
C TYR A 78 -1.19 -11.08 2.08
N LEU A 79 0.09 -10.77 1.86
CA LEU A 79 0.94 -11.46 0.90
C LEU A 79 2.26 -11.82 1.57
N ILE A 80 2.54 -13.12 1.62
CA ILE A 80 3.76 -13.68 2.15
C ILE A 80 4.50 -14.32 0.99
N VAL A 81 5.74 -13.90 0.75
CA VAL A 81 6.62 -14.45 -0.27
C VAL A 81 7.74 -15.20 0.42
N GLN A 82 7.75 -16.52 0.25
CA GLN A 82 8.79 -17.40 0.74
C GLN A 82 9.87 -17.56 -0.34
N HIS A 83 11.12 -17.44 0.08
CA HIS A 83 12.31 -17.57 -0.76
C HIS A 83 13.06 -18.83 -0.39
N THR A 84 13.35 -19.69 -1.36
CA THR A 84 14.23 -20.84 -1.18
C THR A 84 15.31 -20.81 -2.26
N ARG A 85 16.56 -20.98 -1.85
CA ARG A 85 17.71 -21.04 -2.76
C ARG A 85 17.92 -22.49 -3.19
N HIS A 86 17.75 -22.77 -4.49
CA HIS A 86 18.00 -24.09 -5.04
C HIS A 86 19.51 -24.36 -5.21
N ALA A 87 19.87 -25.64 -5.35
CA ALA A 87 21.26 -26.08 -5.55
C ALA A 87 21.96 -25.44 -6.77
N GLU A 88 21.18 -24.98 -7.76
CA GLU A 88 21.65 -24.28 -8.96
C GLU A 88 21.82 -22.76 -8.75
N GLN A 89 21.77 -22.27 -7.50
CA GLN A 89 21.84 -20.86 -7.12
C GLN A 89 20.66 -19.99 -7.58
N THR A 90 19.62 -20.58 -8.15
CA THR A 90 18.38 -19.90 -8.50
C THR A 90 17.49 -19.72 -7.26
N TRP A 91 16.93 -18.52 -7.10
CA TRP A 91 15.96 -18.24 -6.04
C TRP A 91 14.56 -18.60 -6.52
N LEU A 92 13.93 -19.59 -5.86
CA LEU A 92 12.51 -19.85 -6.02
C LEU A 92 11.73 -18.97 -5.05
N ALA A 93 10.65 -18.37 -5.57
CA ALA A 93 9.72 -17.57 -4.79
C ALA A 93 8.35 -18.24 -4.80
N GLN A 94 7.81 -18.55 -3.62
CA GLN A 94 6.44 -19.02 -3.45
C GLN A 94 5.61 -17.95 -2.76
N ALA A 95 4.56 -17.50 -3.43
CA ALA A 95 3.62 -16.54 -2.86
C ALA A 95 2.47 -17.28 -2.18
N ALA A 96 2.19 -16.93 -0.93
CA ALA A 96 1.02 -17.31 -0.18
C ALA A 96 0.18 -16.06 0.09
N LEU A 97 -1.10 -16.14 -0.23
CA LEU A 97 -2.03 -15.03 -0.04
C LEU A 97 -2.99 -15.35 1.09
N ASP A 98 -3.00 -14.51 2.12
CA ASP A 98 -3.97 -14.58 3.20
C ASP A 98 -5.19 -13.72 2.85
N THR A 99 -6.27 -14.40 2.48
CA THR A 99 -7.52 -13.77 2.07
C THR A 99 -8.20 -12.99 3.19
N ASN A 100 -8.05 -13.41 4.45
CA ASN A 100 -8.63 -12.71 5.59
C ASN A 100 -7.90 -11.38 5.81
N SER A 101 -6.56 -11.42 5.81
CA SER A 101 -5.72 -10.22 5.91
C SER A 101 -5.92 -9.28 4.71
N LEU A 102 -6.11 -9.82 3.50
CA LEU A 102 -6.46 -9.04 2.31
C LEU A 102 -7.81 -8.32 2.47
N LEU A 103 -8.84 -9.03 2.93
CA LEU A 103 -10.17 -8.48 3.11
C LEU A 103 -10.17 -7.38 4.18
N LEU A 104 -9.43 -7.58 5.26
CA LEU A 104 -9.26 -6.57 6.32
C LEU A 104 -8.52 -5.33 5.80
N THR A 105 -7.48 -5.52 4.98
CA THR A 105 -6.76 -4.44 4.29
C THR A 105 -7.71 -3.64 3.38
N LEU A 106 -8.59 -4.31 2.64
CA LEU A 106 -9.58 -3.65 1.78
C LEU A 106 -10.62 -2.86 2.60
N LEU A 107 -11.18 -3.45 3.66
CA LEU A 107 -12.14 -2.78 4.52
C LEU A 107 -11.55 -1.54 5.22
N THR A 108 -10.33 -1.67 5.75
CA THR A 108 -9.62 -0.56 6.42
C THR A 108 -9.26 0.54 5.41
N THR A 109 -8.86 0.18 4.19
CA THR A 109 -8.64 1.15 3.10
C THR A 109 -9.91 1.95 2.83
N GLY A 110 -11.06 1.28 2.68
CA GLY A 110 -12.35 1.94 2.46
C GLY A 110 -12.74 2.88 3.60
N LEU A 111 -12.59 2.41 4.85
CA LEU A 111 -12.92 3.19 6.05
C LEU A 111 -12.04 4.43 6.19
N ILE A 112 -10.74 4.32 5.95
CA ILE A 112 -9.80 5.46 6.04
C ILE A 112 -10.10 6.49 4.95
N ILE A 113 -10.28 6.04 3.71
CA ILE A 113 -10.63 6.94 2.60
C ILE A 113 -11.94 7.68 2.91
N PHE A 114 -12.97 6.97 3.38
CA PHE A 114 -14.23 7.59 3.75
C PHE A 114 -14.05 8.61 4.88
N SER A 115 -13.34 8.24 5.94
CA SER A 115 -13.10 9.11 7.10
C SER A 115 -12.35 10.39 6.74
N ILE A 116 -11.28 10.28 5.94
CA ILE A 116 -10.50 11.43 5.48
C ILE A 116 -11.35 12.36 4.61
N ASN A 117 -12.07 11.80 3.63
CA ASN A 117 -12.95 12.59 2.78
C ASN A 117 -14.03 13.30 3.60
N TRP A 118 -14.61 12.63 4.59
CA TRP A 118 -15.65 13.20 5.44
C TRP A 118 -15.13 14.35 6.33
N ILE A 119 -14.01 14.13 7.03
CA ILE A 119 -13.40 15.15 7.90
C ILE A 119 -12.99 16.38 7.09
N LEU A 120 -12.31 16.18 5.96
CA LEU A 120 -11.83 17.29 5.11
C LEU A 120 -12.98 18.03 4.43
N SER A 121 -14.05 17.34 4.05
CA SER A 121 -15.26 17.99 3.54
C SER A 121 -15.89 18.92 4.58
N ARG A 122 -15.99 18.48 5.85
CA ARG A 122 -16.50 19.33 6.93
C ARG A 122 -15.59 20.51 7.22
N LEU A 123 -14.27 20.30 7.24
CA LEU A 123 -13.30 21.37 7.47
C LEU A 123 -13.31 22.41 6.34
N ALA A 124 -13.41 21.98 5.09
CA ALA A 124 -13.55 22.88 3.94
C ALA A 124 -14.82 23.73 4.06
N ALA A 125 -15.96 23.13 4.41
CA ALA A 125 -17.22 23.87 4.59
C ALA A 125 -17.16 24.90 5.75
N ILE A 126 -16.38 24.64 6.80
CA ILE A 126 -16.14 25.61 7.88
C ILE A 126 -15.20 26.73 7.41
N SER A 127 -14.15 26.38 6.68
CA SER A 127 -13.19 27.35 6.13
C SER A 127 -13.86 28.32 5.18
N ASP A 128 -14.71 27.83 4.28
CA ASP A 128 -15.39 28.66 3.27
C ASP A 128 -16.43 29.61 3.90
N ARG A 129 -16.89 29.35 5.13
CA ARG A 129 -17.78 30.26 5.89
C ARG A 129 -17.03 31.37 6.62
N ARG A 130 -15.71 31.27 6.77
CA ARG A 130 -14.88 32.26 7.47
C ARG A 130 -14.26 33.29 6.53
N LEU A 131 -14.28 33.03 5.22
CA LEU A 131 -13.90 33.97 4.16
C LEU A 131 -15.15 34.73 3.69
#